data_AF-A0A183I5H7-F1
#
_entry.id   AF-A0A183I5H7-F1
#
_cell.length_a   1.000
_cell.length_b   1.000
_cell.length_c   1.000
_cell.angle_alpha   90.00
_cell.angle_beta   90.00
_cell.angle_gamma   90.00
#
_symmetry.space_group_name_H-M   'P 1'
#
loop_
_entity.id
_entity.type
_entity.pdbx_description
1 polymer ?
#
loop_
_entity_poly.entity_id
_entity_poly.type
_entity_poly.pdbx_seq_one_letter_code
_entity_poly.pdbx_strand_id
1 'polypeptide(L)'
;MIWLYEKITSNEIDNVICAEISDADVDKDLYEIVMKNMIHGPCDTLNPKSPRMIDGKCSKRYPRALISSTVTGNDGYPLHRRRSAEDGGKLGAIHMRNGDIEIDSRWFVPYSSFLLKA
;
A
#
# COMPACT_ATOMS: atom_id res chain seq x y z
N MET A 1 27.60 14.06 -10.45
CA MET A 1 26.14 13.80 -10.49
C MET A 1 25.92 12.62 -11.41
N ILE A 2 25.45 11.49 -10.89
CA ILE A 2 25.08 10.32 -11.70
C ILE A 2 23.64 10.58 -12.15
N TRP A 3 23.47 10.95 -13.42
CA TRP A 3 22.17 10.89 -14.07
C TRP A 3 21.93 9.43 -14.44
N LEU A 4 20.89 8.82 -13.89
CA LEU A 4 20.34 7.58 -14.45
C LEU A 4 19.76 7.95 -15.82
N TYR A 5 20.50 7.59 -16.88
CA TYR A 5 20.15 7.87 -18.27
C TYR A 5 18.89 7.11 -18.71
N GLU A 6 18.57 6.01 -18.02
CA GLU A 6 17.35 5.25 -18.21
C GLU A 6 16.34 5.58 -17.12
N LYS A 7 15.16 6.07 -17.54
CA LYS A 7 14.04 6.31 -16.65
C LYS A 7 13.46 4.96 -16.26
N ILE A 8 13.56 4.60 -14.98
CA ILE A 8 12.96 3.38 -14.43
C ILE A 8 11.48 3.34 -14.83
N THR A 9 11.07 2.23 -15.44
CA THR A 9 9.71 2.01 -15.92
C THR A 9 8.78 1.63 -14.78
N SER A 10 7.48 1.85 -14.96
CA SER A 10 6.46 1.45 -13.98
C SER A 10 6.52 -0.05 -13.66
N ASN A 11 6.76 -0.89 -14.67
CA ASN A 11 6.88 -2.35 -14.49
C ASN A 11 8.11 -2.74 -13.66
N GLU A 12 9.25 -2.09 -13.86
CA GLU A 12 10.45 -2.37 -13.06
C GLU A 12 10.23 -2.00 -11.59
N ILE A 13 9.50 -0.90 -11.32
CA ILE A 13 9.10 -0.54 -9.95
C ILE A 13 8.17 -1.60 -9.37
N ASP A 14 7.15 -2.00 -10.11
CA ASP A 14 6.14 -2.97 -9.65
C ASP A 14 6.74 -4.36 -9.38
N ASN A 15 7.86 -4.71 -10.03
CA ASN A 15 8.60 -5.95 -9.76
C ASN A 15 9.31 -5.95 -8.39
N VAL A 16 9.62 -4.78 -7.85
CA VAL A 16 10.42 -4.64 -6.62
C VAL A 16 9.57 -4.12 -5.45
N ILE A 17 8.63 -3.24 -5.73
CA ILE A 17 7.77 -2.55 -4.75
C ILE A 17 6.31 -2.81 -5.08
N CYS A 18 5.59 -3.36 -4.10
CA CYS A 18 4.15 -3.59 -4.15
C CYS A 18 3.46 -2.71 -3.10
N ALA A 19 2.22 -2.28 -3.37
CA ALA A 19 1.38 -1.60 -2.39
C ALA A 19 -0.04 -2.20 -2.34
N GLU A 20 -0.16 -3.48 -2.71
CA GLU A 20 -1.39 -4.24 -2.77
C GLU A 20 -1.40 -5.34 -1.71
N ILE A 21 -2.58 -5.89 -1.41
CA ILE A 21 -2.70 -7.10 -0.61
C ILE A 21 -2.10 -8.28 -1.39
N SER A 22 -1.16 -9.02 -0.77
CA SER A 22 -0.60 -10.21 -1.41
C SER A 22 -1.59 -11.37 -1.43
N ASP A 23 -1.30 -12.38 -2.25
CA ASP A 23 -2.16 -13.55 -2.37
C ASP A 23 -1.80 -14.64 -1.36
N ALA A 24 -2.72 -14.95 -0.44
CA ALA A 24 -2.51 -16.01 0.55
C ALA A 24 -2.41 -17.41 -0.09
N ASP A 25 -3.03 -17.63 -1.26
CA ASP A 25 -2.99 -18.91 -1.98
C ASP A 25 -1.66 -19.13 -2.71
N VAL A 26 -0.98 -18.03 -3.05
CA VAL A 26 0.36 -18.07 -3.69
C VAL A 26 1.45 -18.08 -2.63
N ASP A 27 1.30 -17.24 -1.61
CA ASP A 27 2.32 -17.01 -0.59
C ASP A 27 1.71 -16.56 0.74
N LYS A 28 1.32 -17.56 1.54
CA LYS A 28 0.69 -17.36 2.85
C LYS A 28 1.59 -16.59 3.83
N ASP A 29 2.88 -16.88 3.86
CA ASP A 29 3.82 -16.21 4.78
C ASP A 29 3.94 -14.72 4.44
N LEU A 30 4.05 -14.39 3.14
CA LEU A 30 4.07 -12.98 2.73
C LEU A 30 2.77 -12.29 3.11
N TYR A 31 1.63 -12.94 2.86
CA TYR A 31 0.32 -12.43 3.22
C TYR A 31 0.21 -12.10 4.70
N GLU A 32 0.61 -13.01 5.58
CA GLU A 32 0.58 -12.76 7.03
C GLU A 32 1.50 -11.59 7.42
N ILE A 33 2.71 -11.52 6.87
CA ILE A 33 3.65 -10.43 7.14
C ILE A 33 3.10 -9.08 6.65
N VAL A 34 2.55 -9.04 5.43
CA VAL A 34 2.01 -7.85 4.78
C VAL A 34 0.76 -7.36 5.52
N MET A 35 -0.18 -8.26 5.82
CA MET A 35 -1.37 -7.93 6.61
C MET A 35 -1.03 -7.47 8.02
N LYS A 36 0.05 -7.99 8.62
CA LYS A 36 0.42 -7.59 9.99
C LYS A 36 1.19 -6.26 10.04
N ASN A 37 2.12 -6.06 9.11
CA ASN A 37 3.15 -5.02 9.23
C ASN A 37 3.03 -3.91 8.18
N MET A 38 2.43 -4.19 7.02
CA MET A 38 2.37 -3.26 5.90
C MET A 38 1.03 -2.55 5.76
N ILE A 39 0.15 -2.64 6.76
CA ILE A 39 -1.09 -1.86 6.81
C ILE A 39 -0.83 -0.55 7.54
N HIS A 40 -1.18 0.56 6.89
CA HIS A 40 -1.33 1.82 7.58
C HIS A 40 -2.53 1.72 8.52
N GLY A 41 -2.27 1.72 9.82
CA GLY A 41 -3.34 1.61 10.80
C GLY A 41 -4.42 2.70 10.63
N PRO A 42 -5.63 2.45 11.13
CA PRO A 42 -6.78 3.33 10.94
C PRO A 42 -6.45 4.78 11.30
N CYS A 43 -6.90 5.67 10.44
CA CYS A 43 -6.86 7.11 10.55
C CYS A 43 -8.00 7.67 9.70
N ASP A 44 -8.06 8.99 9.55
CA ASP A 44 -9.14 9.65 8.82
C ASP A 44 -10.51 9.28 9.45
N THR A 45 -11.54 9.03 8.66
CA THR A 45 -12.87 8.62 9.12
C THR A 45 -12.88 7.38 10.01
N LEU A 46 -11.93 6.45 9.84
CA LEU A 46 -11.86 5.23 10.65
C LEU A 46 -11.30 5.48 12.06
N ASN A 47 -10.45 6.50 12.23
CA ASN A 47 -9.95 6.90 13.54
C ASN A 47 -9.50 8.37 13.54
N PRO A 48 -10.43 9.32 13.71
CA PRO A 48 -10.13 10.75 13.70
C PRO A 48 -9.23 11.19 14.86
N LYS A 49 -9.11 10.37 15.91
CA LYS A 49 -8.28 10.62 17.11
C LYS A 49 -6.86 10.05 16.98
N SER A 50 -6.50 9.49 15.82
CA SER A 50 -5.14 8.97 15.61
C SER A 50 -4.11 10.11 15.77
N PRO A 51 -2.97 9.89 16.46
CA PRO A 51 -1.93 10.92 16.61
C PRO A 51 -1.29 11.33 15.26
N ARG A 52 -1.60 10.61 14.18
CA ARG A 52 -1.13 10.88 12.82
C ARG A 52 -2.02 11.88 12.07
N MET A 53 -3.12 12.34 12.68
CA MET A 53 -4.04 13.32 12.10
C MET A 53 -3.52 14.75 12.27
N ILE A 54 -3.54 15.54 11.19
CA ILE A 54 -3.22 16.97 11.17
C ILE A 54 -4.36 17.64 10.39
N ASP A 55 -4.99 18.65 10.99
CA ASP A 55 -6.12 19.39 10.40
C ASP A 55 -7.24 18.47 9.85
N GLY A 56 -7.56 17.42 10.60
CA GLY A 56 -8.60 16.45 10.23
C GLY A 56 -8.22 15.47 9.11
N LYS A 57 -6.98 15.48 8.62
CA LYS A 57 -6.48 14.56 7.58
C LYS A 57 -5.29 13.75 8.06
N CYS A 58 -5.10 12.55 7.51
CA CYS A 58 -3.88 11.78 7.80
C CYS A 58 -2.64 12.52 7.25
N SER A 59 -1.66 12.78 8.11
CA SER A 59 -0.37 13.38 7.75
C SER A 59 0.38 12.64 6.65
N LYS A 60 0.13 11.33 6.50
CA LYS A 60 0.70 10.47 5.46
C LYS A 60 -0.27 10.21 4.29
N ARG A 61 -1.37 10.95 4.22
CA ARG A 61 -2.36 10.94 3.12
C ARG A 61 -2.99 9.57 2.86
N TYR A 62 -3.32 8.85 3.92
CA TYR A 62 -4.14 7.64 3.87
C TYR A 62 -5.62 7.97 4.13
N PRO A 63 -6.56 7.23 3.52
CA PRO A 63 -6.34 6.18 2.52
C PRO A 63 -5.79 6.73 1.19
N ARG A 64 -4.94 5.96 0.49
CA ARG A 64 -4.40 6.35 -0.82
C ARG A 64 -5.43 6.15 -1.92
N ALA A 65 -5.25 6.81 -3.07
CA ALA A 65 -6.10 6.56 -4.24
C ALA A 65 -5.83 5.16 -4.82
N LEU A 66 -6.88 4.52 -5.34
CA LEU A 66 -6.74 3.33 -6.16
C LEU A 66 -6.30 3.76 -7.56
N ILE A 67 -5.24 3.13 -8.07
CA ILE A 67 -4.70 3.37 -9.41
C ILE A 67 -4.27 2.04 -10.01
N SER A 68 -4.66 1.78 -11.26
CA SER A 68 -4.46 0.49 -11.93
C SER A 68 -3.02 0.23 -12.38
N SER A 69 -2.19 1.27 -12.46
CA SER A 69 -0.77 1.18 -12.83
C SER A 69 0.09 2.18 -12.06
N THR A 70 1.36 1.85 -11.85
CA THR A 70 2.32 2.79 -11.27
C THR A 70 2.56 3.98 -12.19
N VAL A 71 2.56 5.19 -11.63
CA VAL A 71 2.78 6.45 -12.37
C VAL A 71 4.10 7.06 -11.91
N THR A 72 5.04 7.24 -12.84
CA THR A 72 6.35 7.86 -12.56
C THR A 72 6.31 9.37 -12.85
N GLY A 73 6.32 10.18 -11.78
CA GLY A 73 6.40 11.63 -11.87
C GLY A 73 7.83 12.15 -12.10
N ASN A 74 7.97 13.45 -12.32
CA ASN A 74 9.27 14.13 -12.42
C ASN A 74 9.89 14.46 -11.05
N ASP A 75 9.16 14.24 -9.95
CA ASP A 75 9.59 14.50 -8.58
C ASP A 75 10.38 13.33 -7.96
N GLY A 76 10.56 12.23 -8.70
CA GLY A 76 11.28 11.04 -8.25
C GLY A 76 10.48 10.13 -7.31
N TYR A 77 9.22 10.43 -7.03
CA TYR A 77 8.37 9.61 -6.16
C TYR A 77 7.22 8.98 -6.96
N PRO A 78 7.31 7.70 -7.33
CA PRO A 78 6.25 7.04 -8.07
C PRO A 78 4.98 6.93 -7.23
N LEU A 79 3.82 7.13 -7.88
CA LEU A 79 2.55 6.70 -7.32
C LEU A 79 2.40 5.21 -7.61
N HIS A 80 2.50 4.37 -6.59
CA HIS A 80 2.45 2.92 -6.73
C HIS A 80 1.04 2.41 -7.07
N ARG A 81 0.99 1.41 -7.94
CA ARG A 81 -0.20 0.65 -8.29
C ARG A 81 -0.94 0.14 -7.06
N ARG A 82 -2.25 0.37 -7.03
CA ARG A 82 -3.21 -0.06 -5.99
C ARG A 82 -4.52 -0.39 -6.68
N ARG A 83 -4.66 -1.61 -7.19
CA ARG A 83 -5.86 -2.03 -7.94
C ARG A 83 -7.09 -2.10 -7.05
N SER A 84 -8.22 -1.70 -7.62
CA SER A 84 -9.54 -1.90 -7.04
C SER A 84 -9.91 -3.38 -7.09
N ALA A 85 -10.96 -3.81 -6.38
CA ALA A 85 -11.47 -5.18 -6.50
C ALA A 85 -11.92 -5.51 -7.94
N GLU A 86 -12.47 -4.53 -8.66
CA GLU A 86 -12.89 -4.67 -10.05
C GLU A 86 -11.70 -4.86 -11.01
N ASP A 87 -10.54 -4.30 -10.65
CA ASP A 87 -9.27 -4.43 -11.40
C ASP A 87 -8.40 -5.61 -10.90
N GLY A 88 -8.96 -6.54 -10.13
CA GLY A 88 -8.25 -7.70 -9.61
C GLY A 88 -7.35 -7.43 -8.39
N GLY A 89 -7.56 -6.31 -7.72
CA GLY A 89 -7.11 -6.10 -6.34
C GLY A 89 -7.90 -6.98 -5.37
N LYS A 90 -7.35 -7.18 -4.16
CA LYS A 90 -8.00 -8.01 -3.13
C LYS A 90 -8.60 -7.14 -2.04
N LEU A 91 -9.51 -7.74 -1.27
CA LEU A 91 -10.01 -7.21 -0.01
C LEU A 91 -9.46 -8.07 1.14
N GLY A 92 -9.26 -7.44 2.28
CA GLY A 92 -8.87 -8.10 3.53
C GLY A 92 -9.68 -7.55 4.69
N ALA A 93 -9.48 -8.10 5.87
CA ALA A 93 -10.10 -7.62 7.09
C ALA A 93 -9.04 -7.45 8.19
N ILE A 94 -9.17 -6.38 8.98
CA ILE A 94 -8.39 -6.19 10.20
C ILE A 94 -9.31 -6.16 11.41
N HIS A 95 -8.93 -6.94 12.42
CA HIS A 95 -9.68 -7.01 13.66
C HIS A 95 -9.36 -5.81 14.56
N MET A 96 -10.39 -5.06 14.96
CA MET A 96 -10.27 -3.98 15.92
C MET A 96 -11.16 -4.24 17.14
N ARG A 97 -10.92 -3.51 18.22
CA ARG A 97 -11.73 -3.58 19.45
C ARG A 97 -13.23 -3.39 19.21
N ASN A 98 -13.60 -2.67 18.15
CA ASN A 98 -14.98 -2.30 17.84
C ASN A 98 -15.57 -3.14 16.69
N GLY A 99 -14.89 -4.21 16.27
CA GLY A 99 -15.29 -5.07 15.16
C GLY A 99 -14.23 -5.15 14.06
N ASP A 100 -14.52 -5.97 13.06
CA ASP A 100 -13.69 -6.13 11.88
C ASP A 100 -13.92 -4.98 10.90
N ILE A 101 -12.84 -4.47 10.33
CA ILE A 101 -12.89 -3.46 9.27
C ILE A 101 -12.37 -4.08 7.99
N GLU A 102 -13.21 -4.05 6.95
CA GLU A 102 -12.78 -4.38 5.60
C GLU A 102 -11.81 -3.32 5.07
N ILE A 103 -10.72 -3.79 4.48
CA ILE A 103 -9.67 -2.95 3.92
C ILE A 103 -9.29 -3.43 2.53
N ASP A 104 -8.78 -2.50 1.74
CA ASP A 104 -8.22 -2.77 0.43
C ASP A 104 -6.81 -2.17 0.32
N SER A 105 -6.25 -2.23 -0.89
CA SER A 105 -4.93 -1.71 -1.22
C SER A 105 -4.75 -0.22 -0.89
N ARG A 106 -5.79 0.57 -0.59
CA ARG A 106 -5.63 2.00 -0.21
C ARG A 106 -4.89 2.18 1.11
N TRP A 107 -4.94 1.18 1.98
CA TRP A 107 -4.36 1.24 3.32
C TRP A 107 -2.94 0.69 3.38
N PHE A 108 -2.42 0.07 2.32
CA PHE A 108 -1.11 -0.57 2.37
C PHE A 108 0.05 0.41 2.23
N VAL A 109 1.06 0.27 3.07
CA VAL A 109 2.34 0.93 2.90
C VAL A 109 3.13 0.18 1.83
N PRO A 110 3.76 0.86 0.84
CA PRO A 110 4.56 0.17 -0.16
C PRO A 110 5.66 -0.68 0.49
N TYR A 111 5.88 -1.88 -0.03
CA TYR A 111 6.81 -2.87 0.51
C TYR A 111 7.53 -3.63 -0.59
N SER A 112 8.68 -4.21 -0.26
CA SER A 112 9.35 -5.18 -1.13
C SER A 112 9.20 -6.58 -0.54
N SER A 113 8.63 -7.51 -1.31
CA SER A 113 8.47 -8.90 -0.88
C SER A 113 9.82 -9.54 -0.54
N PHE A 114 10.86 -9.20 -1.28
CA PHE A 114 12.22 -9.68 -1.05
C PHE A 114 12.77 -9.24 0.31
N LEU A 115 12.56 -7.98 0.70
CA LEU A 115 13.08 -7.43 1.97
C LEU A 115 12.27 -7.89 3.19
N LEU A 116 10.98 -8.21 3.01
CA LEU A 116 10.13 -8.68 4.09
C LEU A 116 10.38 -10.16 4.46
N LYS A 117 10.99 -10.92 3.54
CA LYS A 117 11.28 -12.35 3.69
C LYS A 117 12.76 -12.67 3.91
N ALA A 118 13.61 -11.65 3.95
CA ALA A 118 15.06 -11.79 4.11
C ALA A 118 15.46 -12.19 5.53
#